data_AF-A0A1Q5XKY3-F1
#
_entry.id   AF-A0A1Q5XKY3-F1
#
_cell.length_a   1.000
_cell.length_b   1.000
_cell.length_c   1.000
_cell.angle_alpha   90.00
_cell.angle_beta   90.00
_cell.angle_gamma   90.00
#
_symmetry.space_group_name_H-M   'P 1'
#
loop_
_entity.id
_entity.type
_entity.pdbx_description
1 polymer ?
#
loop_
_entity_poly.entity_id
_entity_poly.type
_entity_poly.pdbx_seq_one_letter_code
_entity_poly.pdbx_strand_id
1 'polypeptide(L)'
;MKKFRYATTEEAQEFCEAIVIEMIKLFNISEEEAWGRVNDFWRSPFEEDYDISYHETYNYWANTIYFGKEARWWKREGDPTLMPVPYPYQN
;
A
#
# COMPACT_ATOMS: atom_id res chain seq x y z
N MET A 1 -4.01 7.36 -17.51
CA MET A 1 -2.86 6.44 -17.28
C MET A 1 -3.38 5.18 -16.61
N LYS A 2 -2.86 4.00 -16.96
CA LYS A 2 -3.14 2.79 -16.19
C LYS A 2 -2.38 2.89 -14.86
N LYS A 3 -3.11 2.90 -13.74
CA LYS A 3 -2.57 3.03 -12.38
C LYS A 3 -2.01 1.69 -11.87
N PHE A 4 -2.66 0.58 -12.24
CA PHE A 4 -2.15 -0.76 -12.00
C PHE A 4 -1.28 -1.29 -13.14
N ARG A 5 -0.34 -2.15 -12.77
CA ARG A 5 0.51 -2.91 -13.70
C ARG A 5 -0.18 -4.18 -14.23
N TYR A 6 -1.36 -4.52 -13.74
CA TYR A 6 -2.13 -5.72 -14.08
C TYR A 6 -3.62 -5.41 -14.25
N ALA A 7 -4.36 -6.36 -14.84
CA ALA A 7 -5.82 -6.27 -14.93
C ALA A 7 -6.44 -6.50 -13.56
N THR A 8 -7.43 -5.72 -13.17
CA THR A 8 -8.09 -5.77 -11.86
C THR A 8 -9.56 -5.40 -11.98
N THR A 9 -10.37 -5.71 -10.97
CA THR A 9 -11.78 -5.28 -10.88
C THR A 9 -11.89 -3.79 -10.52
N GLU A 10 -13.06 -3.20 -10.74
CA GLU A 10 -13.34 -1.80 -10.36
C GLU A 10 -13.30 -1.61 -8.84
N GLU A 11 -13.82 -2.56 -8.06
CA GLU A 11 -13.77 -2.53 -6.59
C GLU A 11 -12.33 -2.53 -6.07
N ALA A 12 -11.48 -3.42 -6.60
CA ALA A 12 -10.06 -3.44 -6.30
C ALA A 12 -9.36 -2.12 -6.67
N GLN A 13 -9.78 -1.50 -7.78
CA GLN A 13 -9.25 -0.22 -8.22
C GLN A 13 -9.57 0.89 -7.20
N GLU A 14 -10.82 0.99 -6.79
CA GLU A 14 -11.29 1.98 -5.81
C GLU A 14 -10.63 1.77 -4.44
N PHE A 15 -10.51 0.51 -4.01
CA PHE A 15 -9.87 0.15 -2.74
C PHE A 15 -8.40 0.59 -2.69
N CYS A 16 -7.63 0.27 -3.74
CA CYS A 16 -6.23 0.71 -3.81
C CYS A 16 -6.08 2.21 -4.02
N GLU A 17 -7.01 2.87 -4.72
CA GLU A 17 -7.04 4.33 -4.82
C GLU A 17 -7.18 4.98 -3.44
N ALA A 18 -8.06 4.44 -2.59
CA ALA A 18 -8.21 4.91 -1.22
C ALA A 18 -6.92 4.71 -0.39
N ILE A 19 -6.24 3.58 -0.57
CA ILE A 19 -4.94 3.32 0.07
C ILE A 19 -3.87 4.31 -0.43
N VAL A 20 -3.79 4.56 -1.73
CA VAL A 20 -2.83 5.52 -2.31
C VAL A 20 -3.05 6.92 -1.74
N ILE A 21 -4.31 7.38 -1.67
CA ILE A 21 -4.65 8.67 -1.07
C ILE A 21 -4.19 8.72 0.39
N GLU A 22 -4.40 7.63 1.14
CA GLU A 22 -3.98 7.54 2.55
C GLU A 22 -2.45 7.55 2.70
N MET A 23 -1.72 6.86 1.82
CA MET A 23 -0.25 6.87 1.82
C MET A 23 0.32 8.27 1.54
N ILE A 24 -0.25 9.00 0.57
CA ILE A 24 0.17 10.38 0.27
C ILE A 24 -0.05 11.27 1.49
N LYS A 25 -1.21 11.15 2.16
CA LYS A 25 -1.53 11.93 3.35
C LYS A 25 -0.61 11.62 4.53
N LEU A 26 -0.32 10.35 4.80
CA LEU A 26 0.45 9.92 5.96
C LEU A 26 1.95 10.14 5.80
N PHE A 27 2.49 9.91 4.60
CA PHE A 27 3.94 9.82 4.38
C PHE A 27 4.50 10.93 3.48
N ASN A 28 3.63 11.79 2.94
CA ASN A 28 4.01 12.91 2.07
C ASN A 28 4.88 12.47 0.86
N ILE A 29 4.56 11.29 0.31
CA ILE A 29 5.18 10.73 -0.90
C ILE A 29 4.38 11.13 -2.15
N SER A 30 4.99 11.00 -3.33
CA SER A 30 4.29 11.27 -4.60
C SER A 30 3.24 10.21 -4.90
N GLU A 31 2.23 10.56 -5.72
CA GLU A 31 1.26 9.58 -6.23
C GLU A 31 1.95 8.45 -7.00
N GLU A 32 3.00 8.76 -7.77
CA GLU A 32 3.80 7.77 -8.50
C GLU A 32 4.47 6.77 -7.56
N GLU A 33 5.07 7.24 -6.47
CA GLU A 33 5.68 6.37 -5.46
C GLU A 33 4.62 5.52 -4.74
N ALA A 34 3.50 6.12 -4.35
CA ALA A 34 2.41 5.41 -3.67
C ALA A 34 1.86 4.27 -4.54
N TRP A 35 1.58 4.54 -5.82
CA TRP A 35 1.17 3.50 -6.76
C TRP A 35 2.25 2.45 -6.97
N GLY A 36 3.51 2.86 -7.08
CA GLY A 36 4.62 1.92 -7.22
C GLY A 36 4.68 0.93 -6.05
N ARG A 37 4.59 1.43 -4.83
CA ARG A 37 4.59 0.60 -3.61
C ARG A 37 3.38 -0.33 -3.54
N VAL A 38 2.18 0.15 -3.88
CA VAL A 38 0.96 -0.68 -3.95
C VAL A 38 1.12 -1.81 -4.97
N ASN A 39 1.59 -1.50 -6.17
CA ASN A 39 1.82 -2.49 -7.23
C ASN A 39 2.95 -3.49 -6.89
N ASP A 40 3.98 -3.05 -6.15
CA ASP A 40 5.08 -3.94 -5.73
C ASP A 40 4.64 -4.89 -4.60
N PHE A 41 3.72 -4.44 -3.74
CA PHE A 41 3.16 -5.22 -2.64
C PHE A 41 2.14 -6.26 -3.14
N TRP A 42 1.10 -5.82 -3.85
CA TRP A 42 0.14 -6.71 -4.51
C TRP A 42 0.62 -6.95 -5.94
N ARG A 43 1.39 -8.02 -6.14
CA ARG A 43 1.96 -8.37 -7.45
C ARG A 43 0.96 -9.01 -8.42
N SER A 44 -0.29 -9.16 -7.99
CA SER A 44 -1.39 -9.80 -8.70
C SER A 44 -2.70 -9.13 -8.32
N PRO A 45 -3.75 -9.26 -9.15
CA PRO A 45 -5.09 -8.79 -8.80
C PRO A 45 -5.62 -9.46 -7.52
N PHE A 46 -6.51 -8.75 -6.82
CA PHE A 46 -7.41 -9.38 -5.85
C PHE A 46 -8.38 -10.24 -6.67
N GLU A 47 -8.21 -11.56 -6.62
CA GLU A 47 -8.87 -12.48 -7.56
C GLU A 47 -10.34 -12.76 -7.21
N GLU A 48 -10.80 -12.34 -6.03
CA GLU A 48 -12.13 -12.69 -5.52
C GLU A 48 -12.84 -11.48 -4.86
N ASP A 49 -14.17 -11.41 -5.02
CA ASP A 49 -15.06 -10.39 -4.43
C ASP A 49 -15.03 -10.39 -2.88
N TYR A 50 -14.41 -11.39 -2.25
CA TYR A 50 -14.25 -11.54 -0.79
C TYR A 50 -12.78 -11.66 -0.38
N ASP A 51 -11.88 -11.00 -1.09
CA ASP A 51 -10.48 -10.97 -0.68
C ASP A 51 -10.36 -10.46 0.77
N ILE A 52 -9.62 -11.20 1.59
CA ILE A 52 -9.44 -10.86 3.01
C ILE A 52 -8.83 -9.47 3.21
N SER A 53 -8.18 -8.92 2.18
CA SER A 53 -7.63 -7.58 2.17
C SER A 53 -8.68 -6.51 2.44
N TYR A 54 -9.94 -6.72 2.02
CA TYR A 54 -11.03 -5.77 2.22
C TYR A 54 -11.51 -5.65 3.68
N HIS A 55 -11.15 -6.59 4.57
CA HIS A 55 -11.50 -6.50 5.98
C HIS A 55 -10.67 -5.47 6.75
N GLU A 56 -9.51 -5.09 6.21
CA GLU A 56 -8.60 -4.15 6.84
C GLU A 56 -8.78 -2.74 6.31
N THR A 57 -8.41 -1.76 7.13
CA THR A 57 -8.59 -0.34 6.78
C THR A 57 -7.53 0.15 5.81
N TYR A 58 -7.82 1.24 5.09
CA TYR A 58 -6.84 1.91 4.23
C TYR A 58 -5.60 2.38 5.01
N ASN A 59 -5.78 2.84 6.25
CA ASN A 59 -4.69 3.25 7.13
C ASN A 59 -3.78 2.06 7.49
N TYR A 60 -4.37 0.90 7.79
CA TYR A 60 -3.61 -0.33 8.04
C TYR A 60 -2.77 -0.72 6.83
N TRP A 61 -3.36 -0.71 5.63
CA TRP A 61 -2.65 -1.05 4.41
C TRP A 61 -1.58 -0.03 4.05
N ALA A 62 -1.86 1.26 4.16
CA ALA A 62 -0.88 2.32 3.92
C ALA A 62 0.38 2.12 4.76
N ASN A 63 0.23 1.90 6.07
CA ASN A 63 1.36 1.63 6.96
C ASN A 63 2.04 0.28 6.67
N THR A 64 1.27 -0.77 6.39
CA THR A 64 1.82 -2.11 6.10
C THR A 64 2.64 -2.12 4.82
N ILE A 65 2.20 -1.40 3.79
CA ILE A 65 2.92 -1.27 2.52
C ILE A 65 4.16 -0.38 2.69
N TYR A 66 4.04 0.71 3.44
CA TYR A 66 5.13 1.68 3.61
C TYR A 66 6.26 1.17 4.51
N PHE A 67 5.93 0.57 5.66
CA PHE A 67 6.90 0.08 6.65
C PHE A 67 7.18 -1.42 6.57
N GLY A 68 6.32 -2.20 5.92
CA GLY A 68 6.37 -3.65 5.93
C GLY A 68 5.72 -4.26 7.18
N LYS A 69 5.08 -5.41 7.01
CA LYS A 69 4.39 -6.13 8.12
C LYS A 69 5.34 -6.50 9.26
N GLU A 70 6.56 -6.91 8.94
CA GLU A 70 7.57 -7.33 9.93
C GLU A 70 8.09 -6.20 10.82
N ALA A 71 7.92 -4.94 10.39
CA ALA A 71 8.33 -3.78 11.17
C ALA A 71 7.45 -3.55 12.42
N ARG A 72 6.28 -4.21 12.51
CA ARG A 72 5.30 -4.07 13.60
C ARG A 72 4.97 -2.60 13.88
N TRP A 73 4.75 -1.84 12.80
CA TRP A 73 4.55 -0.39 12.83
C TRP A 73 3.48 0.05 13.83
N TRP A 74 2.43 -0.75 14.05
CA TRP A 74 1.34 -0.49 15.00
C TRP A 74 1.78 -0.49 16.48
N LYS A 75 3.02 -0.88 16.79
CA LYS A 75 3.62 -0.80 18.13
C LYS A 75 4.73 0.25 18.24
N ARG A 76 5.01 0.97 17.16
CA ARG A 76 6.18 1.85 17.00
C ARG A 76 5.79 3.28 16.64
N GLU A 77 4.60 3.70 17.07
CA GLU A 77 4.16 5.09 16.89
C GLU A 77 5.16 6.05 17.56
N GLY A 78 5.64 7.03 16.79
CA GLY A 78 6.64 8.00 17.26
C GLY A 78 8.08 7.48 17.35
N ASP A 79 8.35 6.24 16.93
CA ASP A 79 9.72 5.69 16.93
C ASP A 79 10.55 6.26 15.77
N PRO A 80 11.59 7.07 16.03
CA PRO A 80 12.41 7.69 14.99
C PRO A 80 13.29 6.68 14.23
N THR A 81 13.36 5.43 14.70
CA THR A 81 14.11 4.35 14.04
C THR A 81 13.23 3.46 13.18
N LEU A 82 11.93 3.77 13.06
CA LEU A 82 11.04 3.10 12.12
C LEU A 82 11.30 3.65 10.71
N MET A 83 11.90 2.80 9.87
CA MET A 83 12.26 3.14 8.50
C MET A 83 11.28 2.53 7.50
N PRO A 84 10.92 3.24 6.41
CA PRO A 84 10.14 2.65 5.33
C PRO A 84 10.91 1.52 4.64
N VAL A 85 10.16 0.64 4.00
CA VAL A 85 10.72 -0.29 3.00
C VAL A 85 11.38 0.55 1.89
N PRO A 86 12.63 0.23 1.49
CA PRO A 86 13.30 0.94 0.40
C PRO A 86 12.45 0.98 -0.88
N TYR A 87 12.40 2.15 -1.54
CA TYR A 87 11.73 2.32 -2.83
C TYR A 87 12.54 3.26 -3.74
N PRO A 88 12.70 2.96 -5.05
CA PRO A 88 12.27 1.73 -5.71
C PRO A 88 13.00 0.51 -5.14
N TYR A 89 12.34 -0.65 -5.11
CA TYR A 89 12.93 -1.87 -4.58
C TYR A 89 14.13 -2.28 -5.45
N GLN A 90 15.34 -2.13 -4.94
CA GLN A 90 16.57 -2.56 -5.61
C GLN A 90 16.80 -4.03 -5.26
N ASN A 91 16.44 -4.93 -6.18
CA ASN A 91 16.91 -6.32 -6.14
C ASN A 91 18.43 -6.39 -6.29
#